data_AF-A0A919GN45-F1
#
_entry.id   AF-A0A919GN45-F1
#
_cell.length_a   1.000
_cell.length_b   1.000
_cell.length_c   1.000
_cell.angle_alpha   90.00
_cell.angle_beta   90.00
_cell.angle_gamma   90.00
#
_symmetry.space_group_name_H-M   'P 1'
#
loop_
_entity.id
_entity.type
_entity.pdbx_description
1 polymer ?
#
loop_
_entity_poly.entity_id
_entity_poly.type
_entity_poly.pdbx_seq_one_letter_code
_entity_poly.pdbx_strand_id
1 'polypeptide(L)' 'MKGSSTTSGARVPGPQVTAEPVPPYPKQRQPHPGLESLMEPRPRYRAERYRPASSWARSR' A
#
# COMPACT_ATOMS: atom_id res chain seq x y z
N MET A 1 -2.55 -20.15 44.72
CA MET A 1 -3.47 -19.55 43.73
C MET A 1 -2.65 -19.30 42.46
N LYS A 2 -2.98 -19.95 41.34
CA LYS A 2 -2.19 -19.85 40.08
C LYS A 2 -2.60 -18.57 39.34
N GLY A 3 -1.64 -17.65 39.13
CA GLY A 3 -1.85 -16.47 38.29
C GLY A 3 -1.89 -16.87 36.82
N SER A 4 -3.02 -16.61 36.17
CA SER A 4 -3.21 -16.80 34.73
C SER A 4 -2.68 -15.59 33.98
N SER A 5 -1.49 -15.71 33.39
CA SER A 5 -0.98 -14.76 32.39
C SER A 5 -1.60 -15.04 31.03
N THR A 6 -2.61 -14.27 30.63
CA THR A 6 -3.10 -14.28 29.24
C THR A 6 -2.24 -13.34 28.40
N THR A 7 -1.18 -13.89 27.81
CA THR A 7 -0.38 -13.20 26.79
C THR A 7 -1.21 -13.13 25.51
N SER A 8 -1.87 -11.99 25.28
CA SER A 8 -2.49 -11.67 23.99
C SER A 8 -1.38 -11.37 22.97
N GLY A 9 -0.95 -12.39 22.24
CA GLY A 9 -0.03 -12.24 21.11
C GLY A 9 -0.66 -11.36 20.04
N ALA A 10 -0.18 -10.12 19.90
CA ALA A 10 -0.59 -9.23 18.83
C ALA A 10 -0.18 -9.85 17.49
N ARG A 11 -1.18 -10.26 16.70
CA ARG A 11 -0.99 -10.75 15.33
C ARG A 11 -0.46 -9.59 14.49
N VAL A 12 0.76 -9.74 13.98
CA VAL A 12 1.33 -8.79 13.02
C VAL A 12 0.44 -8.82 11.77
N PRO A 13 -0.23 -7.72 11.40
CA PRO A 13 -1.03 -7.70 10.19
C PRO A 13 -0.08 -7.83 9.00
N GLY A 14 -0.38 -8.77 8.11
CA GLY A 14 0.30 -8.89 6.83
C GLY A 14 0.12 -7.64 5.95
N PRO A 15 0.82 -7.55 4.82
CA PRO A 15 0.73 -6.40 3.94
C PRO A 15 -0.71 -6.14 3.50
N GLN A 16 -1.12 -4.88 3.56
CA GLN A 16 -2.45 -4.43 3.13
C GLN A 16 -2.69 -4.66 1.64
N VAL A 17 -1.63 -4.79 0.84
CA VAL A 17 -1.68 -4.94 -0.61
C VAL A 17 -0.87 -6.17 -1.03
N THR A 18 -1.55 -7.19 -1.53
CA THR A 18 -0.95 -8.47 -1.98
C THR A 18 -1.09 -8.72 -3.48
N ALA A 19 -1.88 -7.90 -4.18
CA ALA A 19 -2.25 -8.12 -5.58
C ALA A 19 -1.39 -7.32 -6.59
N GLU A 20 -0.39 -6.57 -6.11
CA GLU A 20 0.51 -5.78 -6.95
C GLU A 20 1.75 -6.61 -7.35
N PRO A 21 2.39 -6.27 -8.49
CA PRO A 21 3.60 -6.95 -8.93
C PRO A 21 4.74 -6.76 -7.93
N VAL A 22 5.51 -7.82 -7.73
CA VAL A 22 6.69 -7.83 -6.85
C VAL A 22 7.96 -7.66 -7.68
N PRO A 23 9.04 -7.10 -7.10
CA PRO A 23 10.34 -7.06 -7.77
C PRO A 23 10.86 -8.47 -8.10
N PRO A 24 11.77 -8.61 -9.08
CA PRO A 24 12.51 -7.53 -9.75
C PRO A 24 11.76 -6.87 -10.90
N TYR A 25 11.87 -5.54 -11.01
CA TYR A 25 11.38 -4.78 -12.15
C TYR A 25 12.45 -4.69 -13.25
N PRO A 26 12.05 -4.56 -14.53
CA PRO A 26 13.00 -4.35 -15.62
C PRO A 26 13.71 -3.00 -15.49
N LYS A 27 14.95 -2.91 -16.01
CA LYS A 27 15.68 -1.64 -16.13
C LYS A 27 14.98 -0.73 -17.13
N GLN A 28 14.42 0.38 -16.66
CA GLN A 28 13.53 1.24 -17.46
C GLN A 28 13.74 2.75 -17.18
N ARG A 29 14.95 3.26 -17.41
CA ARG A 29 15.23 4.70 -17.18
C ARG A 29 14.49 5.55 -18.21
N GLN A 30 13.83 6.61 -17.75
CA GLN A 30 13.18 7.61 -18.60
C GLN A 30 13.80 9.01 -18.40
N PRO A 31 13.81 9.88 -19.42
CA PRO A 31 14.14 11.30 -19.25
C PRO A 31 13.03 12.03 -18.48
N HIS A 32 13.37 13.06 -17.71
CA HIS A 32 12.40 13.85 -16.94
C HIS A 32 11.41 14.59 -17.88
N PRO A 33 10.10 14.68 -17.57
CA PRO A 33 9.42 14.19 -16.35
C PRO A 33 9.08 12.70 -16.33
N GLY A 34 9.26 12.00 -17.45
CA GLY A 34 8.83 10.62 -17.64
C GLY A 34 7.32 10.51 -17.90
N LEU A 35 6.89 9.34 -18.38
CA LEU A 35 5.50 8.99 -18.61
C LEU A 35 5.20 7.64 -17.98
N GLU A 36 4.23 7.63 -17.07
CA GLU A 36 3.82 6.43 -16.34
C GLU A 36 3.23 5.35 -17.27
N SER A 37 2.63 5.75 -18.39
CA SER A 37 2.11 4.83 -19.41
C SER A 37 3.19 4.00 -20.10
N LEU A 38 4.46 4.44 -20.02
CA LEU A 38 5.64 3.76 -20.56
C LEU A 38 6.32 2.85 -19.54
N MET A 39 5.83 2.78 -18.29
CA MET A 39 6.39 1.87 -17.28
C MET A 39 5.96 0.42 -17.52
N GLU A 40 6.82 -0.49 -17.11
CA GLU A 40 6.53 -1.92 -17.09
C GLU A 40 6.86 -2.53 -15.72
N PRO A 41 5.87 -3.05 -14.97
CA PRO A 41 4.44 -3.09 -15.30
C PRO A 41 3.77 -1.71 -15.25
N ARG A 42 2.73 -1.52 -16.06
CA ARG A 42 1.95 -0.27 -16.06
C ARG A 42 1.22 -0.07 -14.72
N PRO A 43 1.21 1.14 -14.16
CA PRO A 43 0.39 1.46 -13.00
C PRO A 43 -1.10 1.16 -13.24
N ARG A 44 -1.76 0.62 -12.22
CA ARG A 44 -3.19 0.26 -12.25
C ARG A 44 -3.98 1.13 -11.30
N TYR A 45 -4.22 2.37 -11.70
CA TYR A 45 -5.03 3.30 -10.91
C TYR A 45 -6.48 2.81 -10.80
N ARG A 46 -6.90 2.49 -9.58
CA ARG A 46 -8.26 1.98 -9.28
C ARG A 46 -8.91 2.86 -8.23
N ALA A 47 -9.85 3.70 -8.66
CA ALA A 47 -10.61 4.58 -7.76
C ALA A 47 -11.32 3.79 -6.65
N GLU A 48 -11.81 2.58 -6.95
CA GLU A 48 -12.47 1.68 -6.00
C GLU A 48 -11.60 1.29 -4.79
N ARG A 49 -10.27 1.26 -4.96
CA ARG A 49 -9.32 0.94 -3.89
C ARG A 49 -8.92 2.16 -3.07
N TYR A 50 -9.22 3.37 -3.55
CA TYR A 50 -8.89 4.60 -2.86
C TYR A 50 -9.91 4.88 -1.74
N ARG A 51 -9.42 5.07 -0.52
CA ARG A 51 -10.22 5.44 0.65
C ARG A 51 -9.71 6.78 1.18
N PRO A 52 -10.39 7.90 0.92
CA PRO A 52 -9.94 9.19 1.40
C PRO A 52 -10.03 9.27 2.92
N ALA A 53 -9.07 9.94 3.55
CA ALA A 53 -9.16 10.25 4.97
C ALA A 53 -10.30 11.27 5.20
N SER A 54 -11.11 11.06 6.23
CA SER A 54 -12.22 11.95 6.60
C SER A 54 -11.78 13.28 7.23
N SER A 55 -10.47 13.52 7.34
CA SER A 55 -9.90 14.65 8.09
C SER A 55 -9.94 16.00 7.36
N TRP A 56 -10.26 16.04 6.06
CA TRP A 56 -10.29 17.30 5.31
C TRP A 56 -11.50 18.21 5.64
N ALA A 57 -12.41 17.77 6.51
CA ALA A 57 -13.70 18.42 6.74
C ALA A 57 -13.74 19.48 7.86
N ARG A 58 -12.63 19.93 8.45
CA ARG A 58 -12.68 20.97 9.50
C ARG A 58 -11.62 22.05 9.31
N SER A 59 -12.02 23.09 8.57
CA SER A 59 -11.56 24.46 8.78
C SER A 59 -12.60 25.39 8.15
N ARG A 60 -13.62 25.75 8.93
CA ARG A 60 -14.50 26.89 8.68
C ARG A 60 -14.78 27.56 10.01
#